data_AF-A0A920M1U0-F1
#
_entry.id   AF-A0A920M1U0-F1
#
_cell.length_a   1.000
_cell.length_b   1.000
_cell.length_c   1.000
_cell.angle_alpha   90.00
_cell.angle_beta   90.00
_cell.angle_gamma   90.00
#
_symmetry.space_group_name_H-M   'P 1'
#
loop_
_entity.id
_entity.type
_entity.pdbx_description
1 polymer ?
#
loop_
_entity_poly.entity_id
_entity_poly.type
_entity_poly.pdbx_seq_one_letter_code
_entity_poly.pdbx_strand_id
1 'polypeptide(L)'
;MRQISHAAANNLSTSRSEPGRPIQSAAKAYLGRTLLYQGKWGEAFSQLEAVINSGDYALNPDYSANFRSAGENSSEMIFAIQFASDGGQSPQGNRGGTLNFPIGAMTGGMCCGFYQPTQDRSWKCIPN
;
A
#
# COMPACT_ATOMS: atom_id res chain seq x y z
N MET A 1 2.10 2.25 -21.07
CA MET A 1 1.12 2.34 -19.96
C MET A 1 -0.36 2.34 -20.39
N ARG A 2 -0.73 2.96 -21.53
CA ARG A 2 -2.14 3.03 -21.98
C ARG A 2 -2.77 1.67 -22.31
N GLN A 3 -2.03 0.75 -22.94
CA GLN A 3 -2.56 -0.58 -23.28
C GLN A 3 -2.72 -1.51 -22.08
N ILE A 4 -1.84 -1.40 -21.07
CA ILE A 4 -1.88 -2.24 -19.87
C ILE A 4 -3.12 -1.92 -19.04
N SER A 5 -3.43 -0.64 -18.83
CA SER A 5 -4.60 -0.19 -18.06
C SER A 5 -5.92 -0.52 -18.74
N HIS A 6 -5.99 -0.42 -20.07
CA HIS A 6 -7.19 -0.79 -20.84
C HIS A 6 -7.46 -2.30 -20.84
N ALA A 7 -6.42 -3.12 -21.06
CA ALA A 7 -6.55 -4.59 -21.01
C ALA A 7 -6.85 -5.08 -19.59
N ALA A 8 -6.25 -4.45 -18.57
CA ALA A 8 -6.46 -4.79 -17.17
C ALA A 8 -7.87 -4.42 -16.68
N ALA A 9 -8.46 -3.32 -17.14
CA ALA A 9 -9.81 -2.91 -16.74
C ALA A 9 -10.89 -3.95 -17.10
N ASN A 10 -10.66 -4.77 -18.13
CA ASN A 10 -11.63 -5.76 -18.63
C ASN A 10 -11.32 -7.21 -18.21
N ASN A 11 -10.08 -7.51 -17.79
CA ASN A 11 -9.63 -8.88 -17.51
C ASN A 11 -9.24 -9.14 -16.05
N LEU A 12 -9.20 -8.12 -15.19
CA LEU A 12 -8.93 -8.31 -13.77
C LEU A 12 -10.17 -8.83 -13.03
N SER A 13 -9.97 -9.34 -11.80
CA SER A 13 -11.09 -9.68 -10.91
C SER A 13 -11.79 -8.43 -10.41
N THR A 14 -13.09 -8.54 -10.13
CA THR A 14 -13.88 -7.48 -9.49
C THR A 14 -13.69 -7.43 -7.98
N SER A 15 -13.26 -8.53 -7.35
CA SER A 15 -12.97 -8.61 -5.92
C SER A 15 -11.47 -8.76 -5.65
N ARG A 16 -11.03 -8.24 -4.50
CA ARG A 16 -9.65 -8.34 -4.02
C ARG A 16 -9.44 -9.72 -3.40
N SER A 17 -8.76 -10.62 -4.13
CA SER A 17 -8.42 -11.95 -3.63
C SER A 17 -7.24 -11.94 -2.65
N GLU A 18 -6.31 -11.02 -2.85
CA GLU A 18 -5.07 -10.89 -2.09
C GLU A 18 -4.74 -9.41 -1.87
N PRO A 19 -4.19 -9.03 -0.70
CA PRO A 19 -3.65 -7.69 -0.48
C PRO A 19 -2.58 -7.35 -1.54
N GLY A 20 -2.64 -6.13 -2.09
CA GLY A 20 -1.71 -5.66 -3.12
C GLY A 20 -1.99 -6.11 -4.56
N ARG A 21 -2.86 -7.11 -4.79
CA ARG A 21 -3.26 -7.49 -6.16
C ARG A 21 -4.24 -6.45 -6.74
N PRO A 22 -3.96 -5.89 -7.93
CA PRO A 22 -4.87 -4.93 -8.55
C PRO A 22 -6.17 -5.59 -9.01
N ILE A 23 -7.28 -4.87 -8.86
CA ILE A 23 -8.63 -5.23 -9.32
C ILE A 23 -9.07 -4.31 -10.46
N GLN A 24 -10.20 -4.61 -11.11
CA GLN A 24 -10.68 -3.82 -12.26
C GLN A 24 -10.82 -2.32 -11.95
N SER A 25 -11.34 -1.96 -10.78
CA SER A 25 -11.51 -0.57 -10.36
C SER A 25 -10.17 0.16 -10.19
N ALA A 26 -9.13 -0.51 -9.69
CA ALA A 26 -7.77 0.06 -9.65
C ALA A 26 -7.25 0.36 -11.07
N ALA A 27 -7.44 -0.55 -12.03
CA ALA A 27 -7.03 -0.32 -13.41
C ALA A 27 -7.79 0.86 -14.06
N LYS A 28 -9.10 0.98 -13.80
CA LYS A 28 -9.92 2.12 -14.24
C LYS A 28 -9.45 3.44 -13.62
N ALA A 29 -9.06 3.45 -12.35
CA ALA A 29 -8.53 4.65 -11.68
C ALA A 29 -7.24 5.14 -12.36
N TYR A 30 -6.29 4.22 -12.66
CA TYR A 30 -5.08 4.58 -13.39
C TYR A 30 -5.37 4.99 -14.84
N LEU A 31 -6.31 4.33 -15.52
CA LEU A 31 -6.73 4.74 -16.86
C LEU A 31 -7.29 6.17 -16.85
N GLY A 32 -8.22 6.46 -15.93
CA GLY A 32 -8.77 7.81 -15.71
C GLY A 32 -7.67 8.84 -15.48
N ARG A 33 -6.69 8.54 -14.62
CA ARG A 33 -5.52 9.41 -14.40
C ARG A 33 -4.72 9.65 -15.69
N THR A 34 -4.49 8.62 -16.51
CA THR A 34 -3.79 8.82 -17.80
C THR A 34 -4.60 9.65 -18.79
N LEU A 35 -5.92 9.51 -18.80
CA LEU A 35 -6.82 10.28 -19.66
C LEU A 35 -6.88 11.76 -19.22
N LEU A 36 -6.85 12.05 -17.92
CA LEU A 36 -6.70 13.40 -17.38
C LEU A 36 -5.42 14.05 -17.91
N TYR A 37 -4.28 13.36 -17.85
CA TYR A 37 -3.02 13.88 -18.39
C TYR A 37 -3.01 14.05 -19.92
N GLN A 38 -3.93 13.40 -20.63
CA GLN A 38 -4.10 13.56 -22.08
C GLN A 38 -5.11 14.66 -22.44
N GLY A 39 -5.69 15.36 -21.46
CA GLY A 39 -6.72 16.38 -21.69
C GLY A 39 -8.08 15.79 -22.10
N LYS A 40 -8.29 14.48 -21.95
CA LYS A 40 -9.52 13.78 -22.32
C LYS A 40 -10.48 13.73 -21.13
N TRP A 41 -11.01 14.88 -20.75
CA TRP A 41 -11.80 15.05 -19.52
C TRP A 41 -13.09 14.22 -19.51
N GLY A 42 -13.81 14.13 -20.62
CA GLY A 42 -15.04 13.34 -20.71
C GLY A 42 -14.79 11.84 -20.53
N GLU A 43 -13.80 11.28 -21.25
CA GLU A 43 -13.42 9.88 -21.08
C GLU A 43 -12.89 9.61 -19.67
N ALA A 44 -12.12 10.53 -19.09
CA ALA A 44 -11.61 10.41 -17.73
C ALA A 44 -12.73 10.40 -16.68
N PHE A 45 -13.70 11.31 -16.81
CA PHE A 45 -14.85 11.41 -15.92
C PHE A 45 -15.60 10.08 -15.84
N SER A 46 -15.97 9.50 -16.99
CA SER A 46 -16.71 8.23 -17.01
C SER A 46 -15.93 7.08 -16.37
N GLN A 47 -14.60 7.04 -16.53
CA GLN A 47 -13.78 5.99 -15.89
C GLN A 47 -13.68 6.19 -14.38
N LEU A 48 -13.50 7.42 -13.90
CA LEU A 48 -13.36 7.74 -12.48
C LEU A 48 -14.70 7.65 -11.74
N GLU A 49 -15.80 8.06 -12.37
CA GLU A 49 -17.15 7.88 -11.84
C GLU A 49 -17.49 6.40 -11.63
N ALA A 50 -17.10 5.53 -12.57
CA ALA A 50 -17.25 4.09 -12.41
C ALA A 50 -16.44 3.52 -11.23
N VAL A 51 -15.32 4.14 -10.85
CA VAL A 51 -14.53 3.76 -9.66
C VAL A 51 -15.21 4.22 -8.38
N ILE A 52 -15.76 5.43 -8.35
CA ILE A 52 -16.51 5.94 -7.20
C ILE A 52 -17.74 5.07 -6.95
N ASN A 53 -18.47 4.74 -8.02
CA ASN A 53 -19.69 3.95 -7.94
C ASN A 53 -19.45 2.45 -7.70
N SER A 54 -18.20 1.96 -7.77
CA SER A 54 -17.94 0.54 -7.50
C SER A 54 -18.09 0.18 -6.02
N GLY A 55 -17.96 1.15 -5.12
CA GLY A 55 -18.03 0.93 -3.67
C GLY A 55 -16.81 0.18 -3.11
N ASP A 56 -15.78 -0.03 -3.91
CA ASP A 56 -14.56 -0.76 -3.49
C ASP A 56 -13.68 0.05 -2.53
N TYR A 57 -13.86 1.37 -2.52
CA TYR A 57 -12.99 2.30 -1.81
C TYR A 57 -13.78 3.24 -0.91
N ALA A 58 -13.20 3.55 0.25
CA ALA A 58 -13.74 4.51 1.21
C ALA A 58 -12.61 5.27 1.89
N LEU A 59 -12.81 6.57 2.10
CA LEU A 59 -11.87 7.43 2.80
C LEU A 59 -11.70 6.95 4.25
N ASN A 60 -10.46 6.94 4.72
CA ASN A 60 -10.19 6.67 6.12
C ASN A 60 -10.68 7.86 6.98
N PRO A 61 -11.19 7.59 8.20
CA PRO A 61 -11.63 8.65 9.11
C PRO A 61 -10.45 9.51 9.61
N ASP A 62 -9.25 8.94 9.63
CA ASP A 62 -8.00 9.62 10.01
C ASP A 62 -7.03 9.60 8.82
N TYR A 63 -6.70 10.79 8.30
CA TYR A 63 -5.74 10.97 7.22
C TYR A 63 -4.35 10.38 7.55
N SER A 64 -3.95 10.40 8.83
CA SER A 64 -2.65 9.88 9.25
C SER A 64 -2.55 8.36 9.15
N ALA A 65 -3.68 7.65 9.05
CA ALA A 65 -3.71 6.20 8.84
C ALA A 65 -3.04 5.79 7.52
N ASN A 66 -3.15 6.61 6.48
CA ASN A 66 -2.55 6.33 5.16
C ASN A 66 -1.02 6.24 5.19
N PHE A 67 -0.37 6.78 6.22
CA PHE A 67 1.09 6.84 6.35
C PHE A 67 1.63 6.00 7.50
N ARG A 68 0.77 5.22 8.16
CA ARG A 68 1.13 4.32 9.26
C ARG A 68 1.01 2.88 8.78
N SER A 69 1.87 2.01 9.30
CA SER A 69 1.78 0.56 9.04
C SER A 69 0.41 -0.01 9.43
N ALA A 70 -0.23 0.53 10.47
CA ALA A 70 -1.57 0.13 10.89
C ALA A 70 -2.68 0.43 9.86
N GLY A 71 -2.45 1.33 8.91
CA GLY A 71 -3.40 1.66 7.83
C GLY A 71 -3.03 1.04 6.47
N GLU A 72 -2.06 0.14 6.44
CA GLU A 72 -1.75 -0.64 5.24
C GLU A 72 -2.97 -1.44 4.78
N ASN A 73 -3.16 -1.52 3.47
CA ASN A 73 -4.30 -2.23 2.84
C ASN A 73 -5.69 -1.74 3.28
N SER A 74 -5.79 -0.51 3.81
CA SER A 74 -7.05 0.13 4.14
C SER A 74 -7.96 0.34 2.91
N SER A 75 -9.23 0.66 3.17
CA SER A 75 -10.25 0.91 2.13
C SER A 75 -9.93 2.11 1.25
N GLU A 76 -9.06 3.03 1.69
CA GLU A 76 -8.67 4.20 0.90
C GLU A 76 -7.60 3.86 -0.16
N MET A 77 -6.88 2.75 0.03
CA MET A 77 -5.76 2.37 -0.83
C MET A 77 -6.24 1.67 -2.12
N ILE A 78 -6.15 2.39 -3.23
CA ILE A 78 -6.45 1.87 -4.58
C ILE A 78 -5.41 0.83 -5.02
N PHE A 79 -4.13 1.20 -4.92
CA PHE A 79 -3.00 0.33 -5.20
C PHE A 79 -1.79 0.79 -4.38
N ALA A 80 -1.13 -0.17 -3.73
CA ALA A 80 0.04 0.07 -2.90
C ALA A 80 1.09 -1.00 -3.16
N ILE A 81 2.35 -0.58 -3.23
CA ILE A 81 3.51 -1.49 -3.26
C ILE A 81 3.59 -2.14 -1.89
N GLN A 82 3.52 -3.48 -1.85
CA GLN A 82 3.58 -4.22 -0.60
C GLN A 82 5.03 -4.36 -0.14
N PHE A 83 5.32 -3.83 1.04
CA PHE A 83 6.61 -4.01 1.70
C PHE A 83 6.43 -5.01 2.84
N ALA A 84 7.27 -6.05 2.85
CA ALA A 84 7.35 -6.98 3.97
C ALA A 84 8.66 -6.73 4.73
N SER A 85 8.59 -6.71 6.06
CA SER A 85 9.74 -6.88 6.94
C SER A 85 9.54 -8.15 7.75
N ASP A 86 10.58 -8.97 7.84
CA ASP A 86 10.66 -10.09 8.77
C ASP A 86 11.76 -9.79 9.79
N GLY A 87 11.96 -10.66 10.78
CA GLY A 87 12.93 -10.48 11.88
C GLY A 87 14.42 -10.41 11.47
N GLY A 88 14.75 -10.00 10.25
CA GLY A 88 16.10 -9.68 9.79
C GLY A 88 16.66 -10.62 8.73
N GLN A 89 15.85 -11.49 8.12
CA GLN A 89 16.30 -12.44 7.07
C GLN A 89 15.83 -12.06 5.66
N SER A 90 14.86 -11.15 5.59
CA SER A 90 14.04 -10.64 4.48
C SER A 90 14.27 -11.31 3.13
N PRO A 91 13.88 -12.60 2.94
CA PRO A 91 13.99 -13.27 1.65
C PRO A 91 13.07 -12.64 0.59
N GLN A 92 11.95 -12.06 1.04
CA GLN A 92 10.91 -11.43 0.22
C GLN A 92 10.70 -9.94 0.56
N GLY A 93 11.52 -9.38 1.45
CA GLY A 93 11.42 -7.99 1.90
C GLY A 93 12.32 -7.05 1.11
N ASN A 94 12.08 -5.75 1.23
CA ASN A 94 12.97 -4.74 0.64
C ASN A 94 14.31 -4.76 1.38
N ARG A 95 15.33 -5.41 0.78
CA ARG A 95 16.68 -5.57 1.37
C ARG A 95 17.33 -4.25 1.79
N GLY A 96 17.00 -3.13 1.13
CA GLY A 96 17.49 -1.80 1.51
C GLY A 96 16.78 -1.19 2.72
N GLY A 97 15.56 -1.66 3.02
CA GLY A 97 14.75 -1.23 4.18
C GLY A 97 14.86 -2.15 5.40
N THR A 98 15.39 -3.37 5.25
CA THR A 98 15.56 -4.34 6.35
C THR A 98 16.39 -3.79 7.52
N LEU A 99 17.35 -2.89 7.24
CA LEU A 99 18.18 -2.26 8.26
C LEU A 99 17.52 -1.06 8.96
N ASN A 100 16.40 -0.56 8.44
CA ASN A 100 15.65 0.57 9.04
C ASN A 100 14.50 0.09 9.95
N PHE A 101 14.17 -1.20 9.96
CA PHE A 101 13.18 -1.78 10.86
C PHE A 101 13.84 -2.29 12.16
N PRO A 102 13.09 -2.36 13.29
CA PRO A 102 13.62 -2.89 14.53
C PRO A 102 14.01 -4.35 14.34
N ILE A 103 15.31 -4.61 14.19
CA ILE A 103 15.85 -5.97 14.11
C ILE A 103 15.58 -6.59 15.48
N GLY A 104 14.69 -7.59 15.52
CA GLY A 104 14.34 -8.30 16.75
C GLY A 104 15.54 -8.95 17.43
N ALA A 105 15.30 -9.54 18.60
CA ALA A 105 16.30 -10.04 19.54
C ALA A 105 17.35 -11.03 18.97
N MET A 106 17.18 -11.54 17.75
CA MET A 106 18.12 -12.45 17.09
C MET A 106 19.55 -11.88 16.88
N THR A 107 19.74 -10.56 16.97
CA THR A 107 21.10 -9.95 16.89
C THR A 107 21.43 -8.97 18.03
N GLY A 108 20.61 -8.94 19.09
CA GLY A 108 20.85 -8.04 20.24
C GLY A 108 20.91 -6.55 19.89
N GLY A 109 20.34 -6.12 18.76
CA GLY A 109 20.37 -4.73 18.31
C GLY A 109 21.75 -4.21 17.85
N MET A 110 22.77 -5.07 17.77
CA MET A 110 24.18 -4.62 17.68
C MET A 110 24.83 -4.84 16.30
N CYS A 111 24.10 -5.32 15.30
CA CYS A 111 24.68 -5.54 13.96
C CYS A 111 24.69 -4.25 13.15
N CYS A 112 23.56 -3.91 12.55
CA CYS A 112 23.59 -3.22 11.26
C CYS A 112 22.40 -2.28 11.05
N GLY A 113 21.70 -1.86 12.12
CA GLY A 113 20.49 -1.05 12.02
C GLY A 113 20.79 0.45 11.89
N PHE A 114 20.36 1.09 10.79
CA PHE A 114 20.40 2.54 10.65
C PHE A 114 19.13 3.13 11.27
N TYR A 115 19.24 4.26 11.99
CA TYR A 115 18.11 4.96 12.64
C TYR A 115 17.31 4.17 13.67
N GLN A 116 17.94 3.26 14.42
CA GLN A 116 17.28 2.62 15.55
C GLN A 116 16.93 3.68 16.61
N PRO A 117 15.63 3.89 16.94
CA PRO A 117 15.28 4.77 18.05
C PRO A 117 15.95 4.25 19.32
N THR A 118 16.53 5.16 20.10
CA THR A 118 17.07 4.80 21.43
C THR A 118 15.98 4.08 22.22
N GLN A 119 16.36 3.09 23.02
CA GLN A 119 15.48 2.10 23.68
C GLN A 119 14.43 2.69 24.65
N ASP A 120 14.24 4.00 24.67
CA ASP A 120 13.28 4.70 25.51
C ASP A 120 11.97 4.92 24.75
N ARG A 121 11.17 3.86 24.59
CA ARG A 121 9.69 3.91 24.58
C ARG A 121 8.97 2.55 24.53
N SER A 122 9.53 1.49 25.11
CA SER A 122 8.67 0.34 25.44
C SER A 122 7.92 0.66 26.73
N TRP A 123 6.65 1.07 26.57
CA TRP A 123 5.64 1.05 27.62
C TRP A 123 5.54 -0.39 28.16
N LYS A 124 6.42 -0.69 29.11
CA LYS A 124 6.38 -1.90 29.92
C LYS A 124 5.24 -1.70 30.90
N CYS A 125 4.02 -2.07 30.49
CA CYS A 125 3.04 -2.52 31.48
C CYS A 125 3.68 -3.68 32.23
N ILE A 126 4.14 -3.41 33.44
CA ILE A 126 4.46 -4.42 34.44
C ILE A 126 3.10 -4.95 34.92
N PRO A 127 2.76 -6.23 34.71
CA PRO A 127 1.69 -6.83 35.48
C PRO A 127 2.22 -7.08 36.90
N ASN A 128 1.44 -6.66 37.91
CA ASN A 128 1.57 -7.16 39.27
C ASN A 128 1.29 -8.67 39.31
#